data_AF-A0A8T3Z646-F1
#
_entry.id   AF-A0A8T3Z646-F1
#
_cell.length_a   1.000
_cell.length_b   1.000
_cell.length_c   1.000
_cell.angle_alpha   90.00
_cell.angle_beta   90.00
_cell.angle_gamma   90.00
#
_symmetry.space_group_name_H-M   'P 1'
#
loop_
_entity.id
_entity.type
_entity.pdbx_description
1 polymer ?
#
loop_
_entity_poly.entity_id
_entity_poly.type
_entity_poly.pdbx_seq_one_letter_code
_entity_poly.pdbx_strand_id
1 'polypeptide(L)'
;MPTATDKTGKSDKLKKIYKPLRDVEVEYDINHDKCDICTEKPCLNVCPVDAVHKNLTDDHIELDDNCFGCVLCRNACPYDAIHMETTLSKPLRENVPNINTKLCRQCGACVDACRMGAIHLVSSGTEEAHSVIDEDKCVRCGYCSRVCPTEAIKYGEILPRSVVGGKAIVVNQKKCIGCMTCTRVCPSKGAINVDKMSKLPYINPSYCARCEECMNVCPSTAIRYSSRKRAYEGYQKIKTMEIVSELMEKESEKLARETVKIDSILNKVTREVSHSHSEDEFTQDVTEQVTAEIKALVGGDLEIEDLKEIIQATNPHREIMVNEDTCIGCGACIKECPVDCIELEMPSPVHIEDGCVYCGKCVETCPFQSISLKEESFQVEEGRVLFKRRNITGTSSGEVLIDNTACQKCGVCVNKCPVDAMTLENDQVIVDEDKCIFCGECQSICPTRAVKLDHSD
;
A
#
# COMPACT_ATOMS: atom_id res chain seq x y z
N MET A 1 -42.54 -35.45 -18.70
CA MET A 1 -43.61 -36.07 -17.88
C MET A 1 -43.09 -36.27 -16.47
N PRO A 2 -43.87 -36.10 -15.39
CA PRO A 2 -45.15 -35.40 -15.21
C PRO A 2 -45.06 -34.27 -14.14
N THR A 3 -45.62 -33.08 -14.43
CA THR A 3 -46.78 -32.43 -13.78
C THR A 3 -46.71 -32.16 -12.27
N ALA A 4 -46.75 -30.87 -11.91
CA ALA A 4 -47.67 -30.37 -10.89
C ALA A 4 -48.07 -28.94 -11.27
N THR A 5 -49.23 -28.82 -11.90
CA THR A 5 -49.99 -27.57 -11.94
C THR A 5 -50.62 -27.38 -10.57
N ASP A 6 -50.32 -26.27 -9.90
CA ASP A 6 -51.27 -25.71 -8.94
C ASP A 6 -51.82 -24.39 -9.48
N LYS A 7 -53.15 -24.33 -9.51
CA LYS A 7 -53.97 -23.27 -10.05
C LYS A 7 -54.31 -22.32 -8.91
N THR A 8 -53.47 -21.32 -8.66
CA THR A 8 -53.94 -20.09 -8.01
C THR A 8 -53.32 -18.89 -8.71
N GLY A 9 -54.15 -18.18 -9.47
CA GLY A 9 -53.79 -16.89 -10.03
C GLY A 9 -53.64 -15.86 -8.92
N LYS A 10 -52.44 -15.74 -8.35
CA LYS A 10 -51.95 -14.53 -7.68
C LYS A 10 -50.52 -14.31 -8.16
N SER A 11 -50.31 -13.20 -8.84
CA SER A 11 -48.98 -12.75 -9.23
C SER A 11 -48.14 -12.55 -7.96
N ASP A 12 -47.20 -13.45 -7.70
CA ASP A 12 -46.19 -13.26 -6.69
C ASP A 12 -45.23 -12.16 -7.15
N LYS A 13 -45.62 -10.90 -6.92
CA LYS A 13 -44.67 -9.79 -6.93
C LYS A 13 -43.79 -10.02 -5.71
N LEU A 14 -42.62 -10.65 -5.93
CA LEU A 14 -41.49 -10.65 -4.99
C LEU A 14 -41.25 -9.20 -4.52
N LYS A 15 -41.85 -8.83 -3.38
CA LYS A 15 -41.58 -7.56 -2.70
C LYS A 15 -40.10 -7.62 -2.30
N LYS A 16 -39.29 -6.73 -2.87
CA LYS A 16 -37.88 -6.61 -2.51
C LYS A 16 -37.80 -6.22 -1.03
N ILE A 17 -37.43 -7.17 -0.18
CA ILE A 17 -37.11 -6.91 1.22
C ILE A 17 -35.76 -6.20 1.24
N TYR A 18 -35.76 -4.93 1.65
CA TYR A 18 -34.53 -4.13 1.75
C TYR A 18 -34.10 -4.08 3.21
N LYS A 19 -33.14 -4.92 3.60
CA LYS A 19 -32.45 -4.79 4.88
C LYS A 19 -31.78 -3.41 5.01
N PRO A 20 -31.69 -2.85 6.22
CA PRO A 20 -31.00 -1.59 6.47
C PRO A 20 -29.52 -1.68 6.11
N LEU A 21 -28.92 -0.51 5.89
CA LEU A 21 -27.58 -0.32 5.33
C LEU A 21 -26.47 -0.32 6.37
N ARG A 22 -26.87 -0.55 7.62
CA ARG A 22 -26.02 -0.81 8.79
C ARG A 22 -26.67 -1.98 9.50
N ASP A 23 -25.87 -2.75 10.22
CA ASP A 23 -26.44 -3.58 11.26
C ASP A 23 -27.10 -2.63 12.27
N VAL A 24 -28.38 -2.88 12.50
CA VAL A 24 -29.21 -2.09 13.41
C VAL A 24 -29.63 -3.05 14.49
N GLU A 25 -29.15 -2.83 15.70
CA GLU A 25 -29.72 -3.48 16.87
C GLU A 25 -30.93 -2.67 17.29
N VAL A 26 -32.09 -3.29 17.20
CA VAL A 26 -33.36 -2.69 17.60
C VAL A 26 -33.77 -3.38 18.88
N GLU A 27 -33.62 -2.70 20.01
CA GLU A 27 -34.24 -3.11 21.25
C GLU A 27 -35.64 -2.52 21.29
N TYR A 28 -36.64 -3.37 21.44
CA TYR A 28 -38.02 -2.92 21.50
C TYR A 28 -38.78 -3.66 22.61
N ASP A 29 -39.75 -2.96 23.17
CA ASP A 29 -40.71 -3.50 24.12
C ASP A 29 -42.10 -3.02 23.73
N ILE A 30 -43.07 -3.93 23.72
CA ILE A 30 -44.47 -3.60 23.47
C ILE A 30 -45.21 -3.85 24.77
N ASN A 31 -45.67 -2.77 25.40
CA ASN A 31 -46.47 -2.86 26.60
C ASN A 31 -47.90 -3.29 26.22
N HIS A 32 -48.19 -4.58 26.40
CA HIS A 32 -49.49 -5.16 26.08
C HIS A 32 -50.63 -4.57 26.93
N ASP A 33 -50.37 -4.09 28.14
CA ASP A 33 -51.39 -3.43 28.98
C ASP A 33 -51.80 -2.06 28.44
N LYS A 34 -50.90 -1.37 27.72
CA LYS A 34 -51.18 -0.11 27.05
C LYS A 34 -51.67 -0.28 25.61
N CYS A 35 -51.49 -1.46 25.03
CA CYS A 35 -51.85 -1.75 23.65
C CYS A 35 -53.37 -1.97 23.53
N ASP A 36 -54.10 -0.96 23.06
CA ASP A 36 -55.57 -0.98 22.92
C ASP A 36 -56.10 -1.85 21.75
N ILE A 37 -55.24 -2.61 21.05
CA ILE A 37 -55.64 -3.48 19.93
C ILE A 37 -56.51 -2.73 18.90
N CYS A 38 -56.10 -1.50 18.56
CA CYS A 38 -56.91 -0.56 17.77
C CYS A 38 -57.48 -1.20 16.49
N THR A 39 -58.68 -0.83 16.07
CA THR A 39 -59.30 -1.39 14.85
C THR A 39 -58.49 -1.05 13.58
N GLU A 40 -58.07 0.20 13.44
CA GLU A 40 -57.32 0.72 12.27
C GLU A 40 -55.81 0.47 12.31
N LYS A 41 -55.28 0.03 13.46
CA LYS A 41 -53.85 -0.26 13.73
C LYS A 41 -52.85 0.69 13.01
N PRO A 42 -52.78 1.97 13.42
CA PRO A 42 -51.89 2.95 12.79
C PRO A 42 -50.42 2.49 12.69
N CYS A 43 -49.95 1.75 13.69
CA CYS A 43 -48.60 1.16 13.75
C CYS A 43 -48.28 0.19 12.60
N LEU A 44 -49.28 -0.54 12.08
CA LEU A 44 -49.12 -1.43 10.92
C LEU A 44 -49.00 -0.60 9.63
N ASN A 45 -49.88 0.38 9.47
CA ASN A 45 -49.99 1.17 8.23
C ASN A 45 -48.78 2.06 7.95
N VAL A 46 -48.07 2.48 9.01
CA VAL A 46 -46.87 3.33 8.87
C VAL A 46 -45.58 2.52 8.70
N CYS A 47 -45.61 1.19 8.84
CA CYS A 47 -44.40 0.36 8.74
C CYS A 47 -43.96 0.22 7.28
N PRO A 48 -42.80 0.78 6.88
CA PRO A 48 -42.40 0.82 5.47
C PRO A 48 -41.85 -0.51 4.94
N VAL A 49 -41.64 -1.48 5.84
CA VAL A 49 -41.05 -2.80 5.54
C VAL A 49 -41.96 -3.94 6.03
N ASP A 50 -43.19 -3.64 6.44
CA ASP A 50 -44.16 -4.62 6.94
C ASP A 50 -43.67 -5.45 8.15
N ALA A 51 -42.70 -4.95 8.93
CA ALA A 51 -42.13 -5.64 10.11
C ALA A 51 -43.08 -5.69 11.32
N VAL A 52 -44.10 -4.83 11.37
CA VAL A 52 -45.11 -4.84 12.44
C VAL A 52 -46.27 -5.67 11.95
N HIS A 53 -46.59 -6.74 12.67
CA HIS A 53 -47.67 -7.66 12.32
C HIS A 53 -48.55 -7.97 13.52
N LYS A 54 -49.70 -8.58 13.25
CA LYS A 54 -50.69 -8.94 14.27
C LYS A 54 -50.44 -10.39 14.72
N ASN A 55 -50.35 -10.61 16.03
CA ASN A 55 -50.38 -11.94 16.60
C ASN A 55 -51.79 -12.54 16.45
N LEU A 56 -51.86 -13.79 16.02
CA LEU A 56 -53.12 -14.48 15.72
C LEU A 56 -53.80 -15.07 16.98
N THR A 57 -53.10 -15.13 18.12
CA THR A 57 -53.63 -15.73 19.36
C THR A 57 -54.25 -14.73 20.32
N ASP A 58 -53.69 -13.51 20.41
CA ASP A 58 -54.10 -12.50 21.39
C ASP A 58 -54.39 -11.12 20.76
N ASP A 59 -54.36 -11.04 19.42
CA ASP A 59 -54.61 -9.86 18.61
C ASP A 59 -53.67 -8.66 18.82
N HIS A 60 -52.67 -8.78 19.71
CA HIS A 60 -51.63 -7.77 19.90
C HIS A 60 -50.70 -7.67 18.69
N ILE A 61 -49.88 -6.62 18.66
CA ILE A 61 -48.87 -6.43 17.62
C ILE A 61 -47.55 -7.05 18.04
N GLU A 62 -46.79 -7.54 17.07
CA GLU A 62 -45.42 -8.06 17.21
C GLU A 62 -44.52 -7.43 16.16
N LEU A 63 -43.22 -7.37 16.45
CA LEU A 63 -42.19 -6.91 15.52
C LEU A 63 -41.28 -8.08 15.14
N ASP A 64 -41.00 -8.24 13.85
CA ASP A 64 -40.05 -9.25 13.38
C ASP A 64 -38.64 -8.68 13.16
N ASP A 65 -37.73 -9.58 12.79
CA ASP A 65 -36.32 -9.28 12.49
C ASP A 65 -36.12 -8.41 11.23
N ASN A 66 -37.18 -8.09 10.48
CA ASN A 66 -37.11 -7.13 9.37
C ASN A 66 -37.19 -5.67 9.85
N CYS A 67 -37.51 -5.43 11.13
CA CYS A 67 -37.52 -4.10 11.71
C CYS A 67 -36.11 -3.48 11.68
N PHE A 68 -36.01 -2.22 11.25
CA PHE A 68 -34.75 -1.48 11.21
C PHE A 68 -34.76 -0.21 12.07
N GLY A 69 -35.68 -0.12 13.04
CA GLY A 69 -35.66 0.94 14.06
C GLY A 69 -36.06 2.33 13.58
N CYS A 70 -36.95 2.44 12.57
CA CYS A 70 -37.34 3.74 12.01
C CYS A 70 -38.27 4.61 12.88
N VAL A 71 -38.70 4.09 14.04
CA VAL A 71 -39.59 4.71 15.04
C VAL A 71 -40.97 5.20 14.54
N LEU A 72 -41.34 4.92 13.28
CA LEU A 72 -42.63 5.37 12.73
C LEU A 72 -43.82 4.74 13.46
N CYS A 73 -43.77 3.44 13.73
CA CYS A 73 -44.84 2.74 14.46
C CYS A 73 -44.99 3.24 15.90
N ARG A 74 -43.87 3.50 16.60
CA ARG A 74 -43.85 4.14 17.92
C ARG A 74 -44.58 5.48 17.88
N ASN A 75 -44.16 6.37 16.97
CA ASN A 75 -44.73 7.72 16.90
C ASN A 75 -46.19 7.74 16.43
N ALA A 76 -46.64 6.69 15.74
CA ALA A 76 -48.02 6.54 15.31
C ALA A 76 -48.93 5.89 16.37
N CYS A 77 -48.36 5.30 17.44
CA CYS A 77 -49.13 4.67 18.50
C CYS A 77 -49.76 5.76 19.39
N PRO A 78 -51.10 5.88 19.47
CA PRO A 78 -51.75 6.91 20.29
C PRO A 78 -51.74 6.60 21.79
N TYR A 79 -51.30 5.40 22.18
CA TYR A 79 -51.28 4.91 23.56
C TYR A 79 -49.86 4.74 24.12
N ASP A 80 -48.84 5.15 23.38
CA ASP A 80 -47.43 5.00 23.75
C ASP A 80 -47.08 3.56 24.19
N ALA A 81 -47.68 2.57 23.52
CA ALA A 81 -47.51 1.16 23.85
C ALA A 81 -46.21 0.55 23.30
N ILE A 82 -45.48 1.27 22.44
CA ILE A 82 -44.27 0.76 21.78
C ILE A 82 -43.07 1.57 22.28
N HIS A 83 -42.18 0.93 23.02
CA HIS A 83 -40.86 1.46 23.33
C HIS A 83 -39.84 0.88 22.35
N MET A 84 -38.96 1.74 21.85
CA MET A 84 -37.97 1.33 20.85
C MET A 84 -36.71 2.18 21.02
N GLU A 85 -35.61 1.49 21.26
CA GLU A 85 -34.25 2.00 21.24
C GLU A 85 -33.52 1.39 20.03
N THR A 86 -32.68 2.19 19.38
CA THR A 86 -32.04 1.79 18.14
C THR A 86 -30.58 2.12 18.23
N THR A 87 -29.76 1.07 18.32
CA THR A 87 -28.31 1.17 18.36
C THR A 87 -27.78 0.88 16.97
N LEU A 88 -27.21 1.91 16.36
CA LEU A 88 -26.58 1.79 15.04
C LEU A 88 -25.14 1.35 15.23
N SER A 89 -24.73 0.26 14.57
CA SER A 89 -23.32 -0.08 14.49
C SER A 89 -22.52 1.08 13.90
N LYS A 90 -21.22 1.14 14.22
CA LYS A 90 -20.29 2.12 13.62
C LYS A 90 -20.49 2.09 12.10
N PRO A 91 -20.59 3.25 11.44
CA PRO A 91 -20.80 3.29 10.00
C PRO A 91 -19.72 2.44 9.34
N LEU A 92 -20.13 1.42 8.58
CA LEU A 92 -19.31 0.93 7.49
C LEU A 92 -19.05 2.17 6.64
N ARG A 93 -17.84 2.73 6.78
CA ARG A 93 -17.33 3.71 5.83
C ARG A 93 -17.46 2.98 4.48
N GLU A 94 -18.19 3.48 3.50
CA GLU A 94 -17.75 4.68 2.80
C GLU A 94 -18.91 5.37 2.05
N ASN A 95 -18.96 6.68 2.33
CA ASN A 95 -19.48 7.78 1.52
C ASN A 95 -20.96 8.18 1.63
N VAL A 96 -21.12 9.50 1.59
CA VAL A 96 -22.39 10.20 1.46
C VAL A 96 -22.93 9.96 0.05
N PRO A 97 -24.25 9.80 -0.13
CA PRO A 97 -24.82 9.60 -1.46
C PRO A 97 -24.45 10.76 -2.36
N ASN A 98 -24.03 10.46 -3.59
CA ASN A 98 -23.76 11.50 -4.56
C ASN A 98 -25.00 11.74 -5.44
N ILE A 99 -25.32 13.01 -5.67
CA ILE A 99 -26.35 13.43 -6.62
C ILE A 99 -25.67 13.84 -7.92
N ASN A 100 -25.98 13.13 -9.00
CA ASN A 100 -25.58 13.51 -10.35
C ASN A 100 -26.40 14.73 -10.78
N THR A 101 -25.76 15.89 -10.85
CA THR A 101 -26.43 17.17 -11.15
C THR A 101 -27.05 17.21 -12.54
N LYS A 102 -26.46 16.51 -13.52
CA LYS A 102 -26.98 16.44 -14.90
C LYS A 102 -28.23 15.56 -15.06
N LEU A 103 -28.42 14.58 -14.17
CA LEU A 103 -29.63 13.74 -14.14
C LEU A 103 -30.68 14.24 -13.15
N CYS A 104 -30.32 15.19 -12.28
CA CYS A 104 -31.24 15.78 -11.32
C CYS A 104 -32.32 16.56 -12.07
N ARG A 105 -33.58 16.34 -11.70
CA ARG A 105 -34.74 17.06 -12.28
C ARG A 105 -35.41 17.99 -11.28
N GLN A 106 -34.68 18.38 -10.22
CA GLN A 106 -35.11 19.39 -9.25
C GLN A 106 -36.55 19.18 -8.70
N CYS A 107 -36.99 17.92 -8.59
CA CYS A 107 -38.37 17.58 -8.24
C CYS A 107 -38.66 17.56 -6.74
N GLY A 108 -37.65 17.76 -5.87
CA GLY A 108 -37.83 17.82 -4.41
C GLY A 108 -38.01 16.46 -3.69
N ALA A 109 -38.27 15.36 -4.40
CA ALA A 109 -38.57 14.06 -3.77
C ALA A 109 -37.52 13.59 -2.72
N CYS A 110 -36.23 13.83 -2.98
CA CYS A 110 -35.17 13.47 -2.04
C CYS A 110 -35.07 14.42 -0.83
N VAL A 111 -35.49 15.67 -0.98
CA VAL A 111 -35.59 16.66 0.10
C VAL A 111 -36.70 16.23 1.06
N ASP A 112 -37.88 15.93 0.53
CA ASP A 112 -39.05 15.50 1.32
C ASP A 112 -38.80 14.17 2.05
N ALA A 113 -38.06 13.25 1.43
CA ALA A 113 -37.70 11.98 2.03
C ALA A 113 -36.61 12.10 3.12
N CYS A 114 -35.87 13.22 3.20
CA CYS A 114 -34.76 13.36 4.12
C CYS A 114 -35.21 13.82 5.51
N ARG A 115 -35.49 12.86 6.40
CA ARG A 115 -35.88 13.14 7.79
C ARG A 115 -34.84 13.89 8.62
N MET A 116 -33.56 13.82 8.25
CA MET A 116 -32.47 14.52 8.93
C MET A 116 -32.30 15.97 8.46
N GLY A 117 -33.07 16.41 7.45
CA GLY A 117 -32.89 17.73 6.84
C GLY A 117 -31.53 17.91 6.16
N ALA A 118 -30.86 16.81 5.80
CA ALA A 118 -29.52 16.84 5.20
C ALA A 118 -29.55 17.16 3.70
N ILE A 119 -30.72 17.21 3.04
CA ILE A 119 -30.81 17.46 1.60
C ILE A 119 -31.61 18.74 1.36
N HIS A 120 -31.09 19.62 0.53
CA HIS A 120 -31.74 20.90 0.18
C HIS A 120 -31.57 21.20 -1.31
N LEU A 121 -32.44 22.05 -1.84
CA LEU A 121 -32.38 22.52 -3.23
C LEU A 121 -31.55 23.80 -3.29
N VAL A 122 -30.55 23.84 -4.16
CA VAL A 122 -29.74 25.05 -4.41
C VAL A 122 -30.06 25.60 -5.80
N SER A 123 -30.09 26.92 -5.91
CA SER A 123 -30.20 27.66 -7.17
C SER A 123 -29.22 28.83 -7.12
N SER A 124 -28.24 28.84 -8.01
CA SER A 124 -27.17 29.86 -8.05
C SER A 124 -27.41 30.94 -9.11
N GLY A 125 -28.54 30.89 -9.83
CA GLY A 125 -28.89 31.84 -10.90
C GLY A 125 -28.08 31.70 -12.19
N THR A 126 -26.87 31.14 -12.14
CA THR A 126 -26.00 30.84 -13.30
C THR A 126 -25.99 29.36 -13.69
N GLU A 127 -26.35 28.46 -12.77
CA GLU A 127 -26.44 27.02 -13.01
C GLU A 127 -27.86 26.50 -12.81
N GLU A 128 -28.17 25.36 -13.42
CA GLU A 128 -29.44 24.67 -13.21
C GLU A 128 -29.58 24.27 -11.73
N ALA A 129 -30.76 24.54 -11.15
CA ALA A 129 -31.02 24.21 -9.77
C ALA A 129 -30.99 22.69 -9.58
N HIS A 130 -30.39 22.26 -8.47
CA HIS A 130 -30.21 20.84 -8.17
C HIS A 130 -30.22 20.61 -6.66
N SER A 131 -30.42 19.35 -6.26
CA SER A 131 -30.35 18.97 -4.85
C SER A 131 -28.91 18.73 -4.43
N VAL A 132 -28.55 19.18 -3.22
CA VAL A 132 -27.25 18.99 -2.59
C VAL A 132 -27.45 18.30 -1.23
N ILE A 133 -26.49 17.46 -0.84
CA ILE A 133 -26.48 16.75 0.44
C ILE A 133 -25.42 17.36 1.34
N ASP A 134 -25.83 17.79 2.53
CA ASP A 134 -24.97 18.15 3.66
C ASP A 134 -24.33 16.87 4.22
N GLU A 135 -23.01 16.73 3.99
CA GLU A 135 -22.26 15.51 4.32
C GLU A 135 -22.20 15.25 5.83
N ASP A 136 -22.24 16.30 6.66
CA ASP A 136 -22.14 16.23 8.11
C ASP A 136 -23.47 15.82 8.76
N LYS A 137 -24.59 16.30 8.21
CA LYS A 137 -25.94 15.91 8.67
C LYS A 137 -26.42 14.59 8.11
N CYS A 138 -25.81 14.09 7.03
CA CYS A 138 -26.26 12.86 6.39
C CYS A 138 -25.96 11.63 7.25
N VAL A 139 -27.00 11.02 7.82
CA VAL A 139 -26.88 9.74 8.55
C VAL A 139 -26.74 8.52 7.65
N ARG A 140 -26.73 8.71 6.32
CA ARG A 140 -26.46 7.63 5.36
C ARG A 140 -27.52 6.49 5.44
N CYS A 141 -28.79 6.84 5.35
CA CYS A 141 -29.92 5.89 5.38
C CYS A 141 -30.37 5.38 4.00
N GLY A 142 -30.00 6.05 2.90
CA GLY A 142 -30.33 5.60 1.54
C GLY A 142 -31.76 5.84 1.04
N TYR A 143 -32.63 6.48 1.81
CA TYR A 143 -34.00 6.79 1.35
C TYR A 143 -34.05 7.67 0.11
N CYS A 144 -33.17 8.67 0.04
CA CYS A 144 -33.12 9.60 -1.09
C CYS A 144 -32.88 8.90 -2.43
N SER A 145 -32.09 7.82 -2.47
CA SER A 145 -31.86 7.07 -3.72
C SER A 145 -33.06 6.24 -4.15
N ARG A 146 -33.90 5.78 -3.21
CA ARG A 146 -35.12 5.00 -3.50
C ARG A 146 -36.24 5.86 -4.06
N VAL A 147 -36.35 7.10 -3.60
CA VAL A 147 -37.40 8.04 -4.06
C VAL A 147 -37.00 8.80 -5.32
N CYS A 148 -35.73 8.75 -5.74
CA CYS A 148 -35.24 9.49 -6.89
C CYS A 148 -35.70 8.84 -8.21
N PRO A 149 -36.62 9.47 -8.97
CA PRO A 149 -37.22 8.86 -10.17
C PRO A 149 -36.23 8.73 -11.34
N THR A 150 -35.16 9.53 -11.36
CA THR A 150 -34.17 9.53 -12.45
C THR A 150 -32.90 8.75 -12.14
N GLU A 151 -32.85 8.06 -10.98
CA GLU A 151 -31.63 7.42 -10.48
C GLU A 151 -30.39 8.34 -10.37
N ALA A 152 -30.58 9.66 -10.31
CA ALA A 152 -29.48 10.62 -10.17
C ALA A 152 -28.65 10.41 -8.89
N ILE A 153 -29.25 9.80 -7.86
CA ILE A 153 -28.60 9.56 -6.57
C ILE A 153 -27.99 8.17 -6.53
N LYS A 154 -26.67 8.08 -6.36
CA LYS A 154 -25.92 6.81 -6.24
C LYS A 154 -25.23 6.67 -4.90
N TYR A 155 -25.18 5.43 -4.42
CA TYR A 155 -24.78 5.07 -3.07
C TYR A 155 -23.46 4.29 -3.00
N GLY A 156 -22.78 4.07 -4.13
CA GLY A 156 -21.36 3.80 -4.06
C GLY A 156 -20.88 2.40 -3.68
N GLU A 157 -21.61 1.65 -2.87
CA GLU A 157 -21.38 0.21 -2.63
C GLU A 157 -22.65 -0.57 -2.31
N ILE A 158 -23.77 0.12 -2.09
CA ILE A 158 -25.01 -0.49 -1.63
C ILE A 158 -25.95 -0.75 -2.81
N LEU A 159 -25.48 -1.53 -3.77
CA LEU A 159 -26.39 -2.24 -4.65
C LEU A 159 -26.13 -3.73 -4.46
N PRO A 160 -27.15 -4.52 -4.08
CA PRO A 160 -26.95 -5.94 -3.80
C PRO A 160 -26.26 -6.63 -4.97
N ARG A 161 -25.39 -7.60 -4.64
CA ARG A 161 -24.61 -8.47 -5.54
C ARG A 161 -25.48 -9.25 -6.56
N SER A 162 -26.79 -9.10 -6.51
CA SER A 162 -27.79 -9.89 -7.23
C SER A 162 -28.52 -9.08 -8.31
N VAL A 163 -27.80 -8.35 -9.16
CA VAL A 163 -28.38 -7.80 -10.41
C VAL A 163 -27.82 -8.58 -11.59
N VAL A 164 -28.44 -9.73 -11.87
CA VAL A 164 -28.20 -10.48 -13.10
C VAL A 164 -28.74 -9.62 -14.26
N GLY A 165 -27.83 -9.17 -15.13
CA GLY A 165 -28.16 -8.31 -16.28
C GLY A 165 -28.01 -6.81 -15.99
N GLY A 166 -27.24 -6.11 -16.82
CA GLY A 166 -27.05 -4.67 -16.74
C GLY A 166 -25.80 -4.19 -17.45
N LYS A 167 -25.84 -2.96 -18.00
CA LYS A 167 -24.70 -2.27 -18.62
C LYS A 167 -24.07 -1.29 -17.64
N ALA A 168 -22.74 -1.21 -17.66
CA ALA A 168 -21.93 -0.26 -16.89
C ALA A 168 -20.89 0.39 -17.79
N ILE A 169 -20.48 1.62 -17.48
CA ILE A 169 -19.43 2.33 -18.22
C ILE A 169 -18.08 1.96 -17.61
N VAL A 170 -17.10 1.63 -18.44
CA VAL A 170 -15.73 1.26 -18.04
C VAL A 170 -14.69 2.02 -18.85
N VAL A 171 -13.49 2.19 -18.29
CA VAL A 171 -12.32 2.70 -19.01
C VAL A 171 -11.49 1.53 -19.50
N ASN A 172 -11.14 1.51 -20.78
CA ASN A 172 -10.14 0.59 -21.30
C ASN A 172 -8.73 1.14 -21.05
N GLN A 173 -8.01 0.56 -20.08
CA GLN A 173 -6.67 1.01 -19.69
C GLN A 173 -5.66 1.00 -20.84
N LYS A 174 -5.79 0.10 -21.82
CA LYS A 174 -4.86 0.03 -22.98
C LYS A 174 -5.09 1.13 -24.03
N LYS A 175 -6.32 1.66 -24.13
CA LYS A 175 -6.67 2.72 -25.10
C LYS A 175 -6.71 4.11 -24.46
N CYS A 176 -6.61 4.20 -23.14
CA CYS A 176 -6.63 5.48 -22.44
C CYS A 176 -5.30 6.21 -22.68
N ILE A 177 -5.37 7.47 -23.08
CA ILE A 177 -4.19 8.32 -23.30
C ILE A 177 -3.85 9.20 -22.09
N GLY A 178 -4.56 9.05 -20.97
CA GLY A 178 -4.24 9.78 -19.73
C GLY A 178 -4.55 11.29 -19.73
N CYS A 179 -5.41 11.82 -20.63
CA CYS A 179 -5.69 13.26 -20.71
C CYS A 179 -6.49 13.88 -19.53
N MET A 180 -7.07 13.05 -18.65
CA MET A 180 -7.87 13.47 -17.48
C MET A 180 -9.07 14.39 -17.77
N THR A 181 -9.59 14.43 -19.00
CA THR A 181 -10.82 15.19 -19.30
C THR A 181 -12.03 14.57 -18.62
N CYS A 182 -12.14 13.24 -18.61
CA CYS A 182 -13.27 12.53 -18.02
C CYS A 182 -13.42 12.77 -16.51
N THR A 183 -12.32 12.90 -15.77
CA THR A 183 -12.34 13.13 -14.31
C THR A 183 -12.90 14.52 -13.98
N ARG A 184 -12.57 15.53 -14.80
CA ARG A 184 -13.02 16.91 -14.62
C ARG A 184 -14.48 17.12 -14.95
N VAL A 185 -15.02 16.42 -15.95
CA VAL A 185 -16.42 16.60 -16.37
C VAL A 185 -17.39 15.73 -15.59
N CYS A 186 -16.92 14.74 -14.82
CA CYS A 186 -17.83 13.78 -14.18
C CYS A 186 -18.65 14.48 -13.10
N PRO A 187 -19.99 14.57 -13.24
CA PRO A 187 -20.84 15.20 -12.23
C PRO A 187 -21.04 14.31 -10.99
N SER A 188 -20.61 13.04 -11.07
CA SER A 188 -20.74 12.08 -9.97
C SER A 188 -19.44 11.97 -9.17
N LYS A 189 -19.36 12.66 -8.03
CA LYS A 189 -18.20 12.61 -7.11
C LYS A 189 -17.91 11.16 -6.74
N GLY A 190 -16.65 10.75 -6.85
CA GLY A 190 -16.21 9.39 -6.56
C GLY A 190 -16.49 8.36 -7.65
N ALA A 191 -17.18 8.71 -8.74
CA ALA A 191 -17.46 7.76 -9.83
C ALA A 191 -16.24 7.48 -10.73
N ILE A 192 -15.36 8.46 -10.93
CA ILE A 192 -14.09 8.27 -11.64
C ILE A 192 -12.95 8.50 -10.65
N ASN A 193 -12.07 7.52 -10.55
CA ASN A 193 -10.88 7.56 -9.71
C ASN A 193 -9.64 7.42 -10.61
N VAL A 194 -8.46 7.77 -10.10
CA VAL A 194 -7.20 7.64 -10.83
C VAL A 194 -6.38 6.59 -10.13
N ASP A 195 -5.99 5.55 -10.88
CA ASP A 195 -5.18 4.46 -10.36
C ASP A 195 -3.81 4.98 -9.94
N LYS A 196 -3.40 4.67 -8.71
CA LYS A 196 -2.11 5.09 -8.17
C LYS A 196 -0.94 4.49 -8.93
N MET A 197 -1.08 3.29 -9.49
CA MET A 197 -0.01 2.61 -10.22
C MET A 197 0.07 3.08 -11.68
N SER A 198 -0.98 2.86 -12.46
CA SER A 198 -0.96 3.22 -13.89
C SER A 198 -1.12 4.72 -14.17
N LYS A 199 -1.52 5.51 -13.17
CA LYS A 199 -1.89 6.93 -13.32
C LYS A 199 -3.03 7.16 -14.31
N LEU A 200 -3.84 6.13 -14.60
CA LEU A 200 -4.94 6.21 -15.54
C LEU A 200 -6.30 6.20 -14.82
N PRO A 201 -7.34 6.83 -15.40
CA PRO A 201 -8.66 6.85 -14.80
C PRO A 201 -9.34 5.47 -14.85
N TYR A 202 -10.09 5.13 -13.81
CA TYR A 202 -11.01 3.99 -13.74
C TYR A 202 -12.35 4.40 -13.12
N ILE A 203 -13.41 3.64 -13.41
CA ILE A 203 -14.78 4.01 -12.99
C ILE A 203 -15.24 3.06 -11.89
N ASN A 204 -15.71 3.61 -10.77
CA ASN A 204 -16.46 2.85 -9.77
C ASN A 204 -17.91 2.65 -10.26
N PRO A 205 -18.33 1.42 -10.61
CA PRO A 205 -19.66 1.18 -11.18
C PRO A 205 -20.82 1.50 -10.23
N SER A 206 -20.56 1.58 -8.93
CA SER A 206 -21.58 1.82 -7.91
C SER A 206 -21.88 3.31 -7.70
N TYR A 207 -20.95 4.22 -7.97
CA TYR A 207 -21.19 5.68 -8.00
C TYR A 207 -21.58 6.18 -9.39
N CYS A 208 -21.26 5.41 -10.44
CA CYS A 208 -21.56 5.82 -11.80
C CYS A 208 -23.08 5.85 -12.06
N ALA A 209 -23.63 7.05 -12.27
CA ALA A 209 -25.04 7.22 -12.64
C ALA A 209 -25.31 6.91 -14.13
N ARG A 210 -24.26 6.65 -14.92
CA ARG A 210 -24.34 6.33 -16.37
C ARG A 210 -24.92 7.48 -17.21
N CYS A 211 -24.57 8.72 -16.88
CA CYS A 211 -24.96 9.93 -17.62
C CYS A 211 -24.19 10.17 -18.94
N GLU A 212 -23.26 9.30 -19.30
CA GLU A 212 -22.47 9.33 -20.55
C GLU A 212 -21.54 10.55 -20.76
N GLU A 213 -21.54 11.54 -19.87
CA GLU A 213 -20.69 12.74 -19.96
C GLU A 213 -19.21 12.42 -20.23
N CYS A 214 -18.65 11.49 -19.46
CA CYS A 214 -17.26 11.07 -19.61
C CYS A 214 -16.98 10.34 -20.94
N MET A 215 -17.99 9.68 -21.51
CA MET A 215 -17.88 9.00 -22.81
C MET A 215 -17.84 10.02 -23.94
N ASN A 216 -18.68 11.05 -23.87
CA ASN A 216 -18.80 12.09 -24.90
C ASN A 216 -17.53 12.94 -25.03
N VAL A 217 -16.82 13.18 -23.92
CA VAL A 217 -15.59 13.99 -23.93
C VAL A 217 -14.30 13.17 -24.12
N CYS A 218 -14.39 11.84 -24.29
CA CYS A 218 -13.21 10.98 -24.37
C CYS A 218 -12.59 10.98 -25.78
N PRO A 219 -11.45 11.65 -26.02
CA PRO A 219 -10.88 11.78 -27.37
C PRO A 219 -10.40 10.43 -27.95
N SER A 220 -9.98 9.49 -27.08
CA SER A 220 -9.48 8.19 -27.52
C SER A 220 -10.55 7.09 -27.57
N THR A 221 -11.82 7.40 -27.28
CA THR A 221 -12.93 6.42 -27.20
C THR A 221 -12.65 5.25 -26.24
N ALA A 222 -11.76 5.46 -25.26
CA ALA A 222 -11.38 4.45 -24.28
C ALA A 222 -12.53 4.10 -23.32
N ILE A 223 -13.48 5.03 -23.13
CA ILE A 223 -14.62 4.90 -22.24
C ILE A 223 -15.81 4.34 -23.01
N ARG A 224 -16.37 3.22 -22.55
CA ARG A 224 -17.47 2.53 -23.26
C ARG A 224 -18.32 1.67 -22.33
N TYR A 225 -19.48 1.24 -22.83
CA TYR A 225 -20.29 0.26 -22.13
C TYR A 225 -19.66 -1.14 -22.10
N SER A 226 -19.85 -1.82 -20.97
CA SER A 226 -19.52 -3.22 -20.73
C SER A 226 -20.63 -3.87 -19.90
N SER A 227 -20.55 -5.18 -19.69
CA SER A 227 -21.41 -5.85 -18.72
C SER A 227 -21.08 -5.39 -17.31
N ARG A 228 -22.11 -5.29 -16.46
CA ARG A 228 -21.94 -4.93 -15.05
C ARG A 228 -20.95 -5.86 -14.35
N LYS A 229 -21.04 -7.18 -14.59
CA LYS A 229 -20.10 -8.18 -14.06
C LYS A 229 -18.63 -7.81 -14.36
N ARG A 230 -18.29 -7.59 -15.63
CA ARG A 230 -16.93 -7.23 -16.04
C ARG A 230 -16.46 -5.89 -15.47
N ALA A 231 -17.38 -4.93 -15.31
CA ALA A 231 -17.05 -3.64 -14.72
C ALA A 231 -16.64 -3.76 -13.25
N TYR A 232 -17.37 -4.56 -12.45
CA TYR A 232 -17.02 -4.83 -11.06
C TYR A 232 -15.73 -5.67 -10.95
N GLU A 233 -15.56 -6.70 -11.78
CA GLU A 233 -14.32 -7.49 -11.81
C GLU A 233 -13.10 -6.60 -12.10
N GLY A 234 -13.20 -5.71 -13.10
CA GLY A 234 -12.14 -4.77 -13.43
C GLY A 234 -11.86 -3.75 -12.33
N TYR A 235 -12.91 -3.18 -11.73
CA TYR A 235 -12.78 -2.25 -10.61
C TYR A 235 -12.11 -2.90 -9.39
N GLN A 236 -12.59 -4.08 -8.99
CA GLN A 236 -12.04 -4.82 -7.84
C GLN A 236 -10.58 -5.19 -8.08
N LYS A 237 -10.22 -5.62 -9.29
CA LYS A 237 -8.82 -5.91 -9.63
C LYS A 237 -7.90 -4.70 -9.43
N ILE A 238 -8.30 -3.52 -9.91
CA ILE A 238 -7.51 -2.29 -9.73
C ILE A 238 -7.44 -1.93 -8.25
N LYS A 239 -8.58 -1.98 -7.52
CA LYS A 239 -8.63 -1.62 -6.10
C LYS A 239 -7.78 -2.55 -5.23
N THR A 240 -7.80 -3.86 -5.49
CA THR A 240 -6.95 -4.82 -4.80
C THR A 240 -5.47 -4.51 -5.05
N MET A 241 -5.09 -4.20 -6.29
CA MET A 241 -3.70 -3.84 -6.60
C MET A 241 -3.26 -2.54 -5.90
N GLU A 242 -4.13 -1.52 -5.81
CA GLU A 242 -3.86 -0.30 -5.03
C GLU A 242 -3.60 -0.63 -3.56
N ILE A 243 -4.47 -1.43 -2.93
CA ILE A 243 -4.33 -1.81 -1.51
C ILE A 243 -3.02 -2.57 -1.30
N VAL A 244 -2.68 -3.52 -2.19
CA VAL A 244 -1.43 -4.26 -2.11
C VAL A 244 -0.22 -3.33 -2.24
N SER A 245 -0.24 -2.38 -3.18
CA SER A 245 0.83 -1.39 -3.36
C SER A 245 1.03 -0.54 -2.10
N GLU A 246 -0.05 -0.03 -1.50
CA GLU A 246 0.01 0.77 -0.28
C GLU A 246 0.58 -0.01 0.91
N LEU A 247 0.20 -1.29 1.05
CA LEU A 247 0.75 -2.16 2.10
C LEU A 247 2.24 -2.42 1.88
N MET A 248 2.65 -2.72 0.64
CA MET A 248 4.06 -2.95 0.30
C MET A 248 4.92 -1.70 0.52
N GLU A 249 4.46 -0.53 0.11
CA GLU A 249 5.15 0.74 0.35
C GLU A 249 5.36 0.99 1.85
N LYS A 250 4.32 0.79 2.65
CA LYS A 250 4.38 0.99 4.11
C LYS A 250 5.38 0.03 4.80
N GLU A 251 5.37 -1.24 4.43
CA GLU A 251 6.33 -2.21 4.97
C GLU A 251 7.76 -1.91 4.49
N SER A 252 7.93 -1.51 3.22
CA SER A 252 9.24 -1.14 2.67
C SER A 252 9.85 0.09 3.38
N GLU A 253 9.05 1.12 3.67
CA GLU A 253 9.48 2.29 4.45
C GLU A 253 9.85 1.94 5.90
N LYS A 254 9.16 0.95 6.49
CA LYS A 254 9.48 0.45 7.82
C LYS A 254 10.83 -0.27 7.80
N LEU A 255 11.01 -1.23 6.88
CA LEU A 255 12.26 -1.96 6.67
C LEU A 255 13.45 -1.02 6.43
N ALA A 256 13.31 -0.06 5.51
CA ALA A 256 14.39 0.90 5.20
C ALA A 256 14.82 1.71 6.44
N ARG A 257 13.87 2.15 7.27
CA ARG A 257 14.18 2.85 8.53
C ARG A 257 14.86 1.96 9.55
N GLU A 258 14.48 0.69 9.63
CA GLU A 258 15.08 -0.28 10.53
C GLU A 258 16.52 -0.60 10.10
N THR A 259 16.79 -0.78 8.81
CA THR A 259 18.15 -0.99 8.29
C THR A 259 19.10 0.17 8.60
N VAL A 260 18.67 1.42 8.39
CA VAL A 260 19.51 2.60 8.70
C VAL A 260 19.84 2.68 10.20
N LYS A 261 18.88 2.32 11.06
CA LYS A 261 19.13 2.28 12.51
C LYS A 261 20.16 1.21 12.88
N ILE A 262 20.06 0.02 12.29
CA ILE A 262 21.01 -1.07 12.53
C ILE A 262 22.41 -0.67 12.08
N ASP A 263 22.54 -0.08 10.90
CA ASP A 263 23.84 0.42 10.41
C ASP A 263 24.46 1.46 11.37
N SER A 264 23.66 2.37 11.92
CA SER A 264 24.11 3.33 12.94
C SER A 264 24.60 2.66 14.24
N ILE A 265 23.98 1.55 14.65
CA ILE A 265 24.40 0.79 15.84
C ILE A 265 25.73 0.11 15.56
N LEU A 266 25.82 -0.59 14.43
CA LEU A 266 27.03 -1.31 14.03
C LEU A 266 28.21 -0.33 13.93
N ASN A 267 28.03 0.83 13.32
CA ASN A 267 29.05 1.89 13.29
C ASN A 267 29.46 2.41 14.68
N LYS A 268 28.53 2.46 15.64
CA LYS A 268 28.85 2.83 17.02
C LYS A 268 29.69 1.75 17.71
N VAL A 269 29.30 0.48 17.58
CA VAL A 269 30.05 -0.67 18.11
C VAL A 269 31.44 -0.73 17.48
N THR A 270 31.55 -0.55 16.16
CA THR A 270 32.85 -0.44 15.46
C THR A 270 33.74 0.58 16.14
N ARG A 271 33.27 1.82 16.36
CA ARG A 271 34.08 2.87 17.00
C ARG A 271 34.52 2.48 18.41
N GLU A 272 33.62 1.97 19.23
CA GLU A 272 33.92 1.59 20.62
C GLU A 272 34.95 0.46 20.69
N VAL A 273 34.75 -0.58 19.89
CA VAL A 273 35.61 -1.76 19.84
C VAL A 273 36.97 -1.40 19.25
N SER A 274 37.01 -0.66 18.14
CA SER A 274 38.22 -0.23 17.47
C SER A 274 39.10 0.70 18.33
N HIS A 275 38.51 1.53 19.19
CA HIS A 275 39.25 2.35 20.16
C HIS A 275 39.82 1.56 21.34
N SER A 276 39.20 0.43 21.69
CA SER A 276 39.66 -0.42 22.80
C SER A 276 40.83 -1.36 22.44
N HIS A 277 41.15 -1.49 21.15
CA HIS A 277 42.21 -2.37 20.64
C HIS A 277 43.28 -1.58 19.89
N SER A 278 44.52 -1.70 20.35
CA SER A 278 45.70 -1.09 19.71
C SER A 278 46.36 -2.02 18.68
N GLU A 279 46.00 -3.30 18.72
CA GLU A 279 46.52 -4.35 17.85
C GLU A 279 46.08 -4.14 16.41
N ASP A 280 46.98 -4.47 15.48
CA ASP A 280 46.70 -4.39 14.05
C ASP A 280 45.70 -5.47 13.59
N GLU A 281 45.68 -6.62 14.27
CA GLU A 281 44.73 -7.71 14.00
C GLU A 281 44.14 -8.23 15.31
N PHE A 282 42.82 -8.37 15.35
CA PHE A 282 42.12 -8.98 16.48
C PHE A 282 40.75 -9.51 16.08
N THR A 283 40.18 -10.35 16.94
CA THR A 283 38.80 -10.82 16.85
C THR A 283 38.16 -10.70 18.23
N GLN A 284 37.04 -10.00 18.33
CA GLN A 284 36.27 -9.84 19.55
C GLN A 284 34.84 -10.31 19.35
N ASP A 285 34.32 -11.08 20.30
CA ASP A 285 32.89 -11.37 20.37
C ASP A 285 32.14 -10.15 20.90
N VAL A 286 31.25 -9.59 20.07
CA VAL A 286 30.45 -8.39 20.34
C VAL A 286 28.96 -8.70 20.41
N THR A 287 28.58 -9.98 20.53
CA THR A 287 27.19 -10.46 20.48
C THR A 287 26.30 -9.71 21.48
N GLU A 288 26.74 -9.58 22.73
CA GLU A 288 25.94 -8.91 23.77
C GLU A 288 25.76 -7.42 23.49
N GLN A 289 26.80 -6.72 23.01
CA GLN A 289 26.76 -5.29 22.72
C GLN A 289 25.77 -5.00 21.59
N VAL A 290 25.90 -5.74 20.49
CA VAL A 290 25.03 -5.61 19.31
C VAL A 290 23.58 -5.97 19.65
N THR A 291 23.37 -7.08 20.36
CA THR A 291 22.02 -7.53 20.73
C THR A 291 21.34 -6.57 21.71
N ALA A 292 22.07 -6.02 22.68
CA ALA A 292 21.52 -5.06 23.63
C ALA A 292 21.08 -3.75 22.97
N GLU A 293 21.92 -3.19 22.08
CA GLU A 293 21.60 -1.97 21.33
C GLU A 293 20.41 -2.17 20.38
N ILE A 294 20.35 -3.31 19.68
CA ILE A 294 19.26 -3.63 18.74
C ILE A 294 17.94 -3.87 19.48
N LYS A 295 17.95 -4.62 20.59
CA LYS A 295 16.74 -4.85 21.41
C LYS A 295 16.17 -3.56 21.99
N ALA A 296 17.03 -2.62 22.39
CA ALA A 296 16.60 -1.31 22.88
C ALA A 296 15.84 -0.49 21.82
N LEU A 297 16.05 -0.75 20.52
CA LEU A 297 15.51 0.02 19.41
C LEU A 297 14.26 -0.59 18.75
N VAL A 298 14.15 -1.92 18.69
CA VAL A 298 13.09 -2.59 17.92
C VAL A 298 11.88 -3.01 18.78
N GLY A 299 11.97 -2.94 20.11
CA GLY A 299 10.82 -3.14 20.99
C GLY A 299 10.20 -4.55 20.94
N GLY A 300 10.95 -5.53 20.43
CA GLY A 300 10.57 -6.94 20.35
C GLY A 300 11.79 -7.86 20.51
N ASP A 301 11.53 -9.15 20.70
CA ASP A 301 12.54 -10.20 20.73
C ASP A 301 13.03 -10.48 19.30
N LEU A 302 13.99 -9.70 18.82
CA LEU A 302 14.80 -10.06 17.65
C LEU A 302 15.76 -11.17 18.03
N GLU A 303 15.74 -12.27 17.27
CA GLU A 303 16.73 -13.33 17.40
C GLU A 303 17.98 -12.98 16.57
N ILE A 304 19.15 -13.51 16.94
CA ILE A 304 20.39 -13.26 16.21
C ILE A 304 20.29 -13.81 14.77
N GLU A 305 19.48 -14.85 14.57
CA GLU A 305 19.20 -15.43 13.25
C GLU A 305 18.54 -14.40 12.30
N ASP A 306 17.65 -13.55 12.81
CA ASP A 306 17.00 -12.49 12.02
C ASP A 306 17.98 -11.38 11.60
N LEU A 307 19.06 -11.20 12.36
CA LEU A 307 20.07 -10.18 12.12
C LEU A 307 21.19 -10.65 11.21
N LYS A 308 21.34 -11.96 11.02
CA LYS A 308 22.44 -12.55 10.25
C LYS A 308 22.57 -11.93 8.85
N GLU A 309 21.46 -11.83 8.12
CA GLU A 309 21.47 -11.28 6.76
C GLU A 309 21.73 -9.77 6.69
N ILE A 310 21.49 -9.05 7.79
CA ILE A 310 21.71 -7.60 7.88
C ILE A 310 23.19 -7.34 8.21
N ILE A 311 23.70 -8.04 9.23
CA ILE A 311 25.10 -7.95 9.65
C ILE A 311 26.02 -8.39 8.50
N GLN A 312 25.72 -9.51 7.84
CA GLN A 312 26.51 -10.01 6.70
C GLN A 312 26.44 -9.11 5.47
N ALA A 313 25.44 -8.24 5.38
CA ALA A 313 25.32 -7.27 4.29
C ALA A 313 25.90 -5.90 4.65
N THR A 314 26.40 -5.73 5.87
CA THR A 314 27.08 -4.51 6.29
C THR A 314 28.46 -4.50 5.62
N ASN A 315 28.78 -3.41 4.92
CA ASN A 315 30.06 -3.29 4.26
C ASN A 315 31.19 -3.22 5.31
N PRO A 316 32.33 -3.85 5.05
CA PRO A 316 33.49 -3.70 5.90
C PRO A 316 33.97 -2.24 5.89
N HIS A 317 34.40 -1.75 7.06
CA HIS A 317 35.09 -0.47 7.15
C HIS A 317 36.56 -0.68 6.79
N ARG A 318 37.06 0.03 5.78
CA ARG A 318 38.44 -0.07 5.33
C ARG A 318 39.17 1.25 5.53
N GLU A 319 40.39 1.18 6.04
CA GLU A 319 41.25 2.34 6.27
C GLU A 319 42.61 2.09 5.64
N ILE A 320 43.05 3.00 4.78
CA ILE A 320 44.37 2.95 4.15
C ILE A 320 45.23 4.09 4.71
N MET A 321 46.45 3.77 5.15
CA MET A 321 47.36 4.74 5.76
C MET A 321 48.73 4.66 5.10
N VAL A 322 49.37 5.82 4.95
CA VAL A 322 50.77 5.93 4.50
C VAL A 322 51.62 6.41 5.66
N ASN A 323 52.68 5.66 5.98
CA ASN A 323 53.67 6.02 6.99
C ASN A 323 54.65 7.04 6.39
N GLU A 324 54.63 8.27 6.91
CA GLU A 324 55.47 9.37 6.44
C GLU A 324 56.96 9.14 6.71
N ASP A 325 57.31 8.44 7.79
CA ASP A 325 58.69 8.22 8.21
C ASP A 325 59.42 7.20 7.33
N THR A 326 58.69 6.24 6.76
CA THR A 326 59.28 5.18 5.93
C THR A 326 59.06 5.40 4.44
N CYS A 327 58.06 6.19 4.05
CA CYS A 327 57.80 6.48 2.65
C CYS A 327 58.88 7.41 2.09
N ILE A 328 59.58 6.95 1.05
CA ILE A 328 60.61 7.73 0.38
C ILE A 328 60.12 8.43 -0.90
N GLY A 329 58.82 8.35 -1.21
CA GLY A 329 58.26 8.96 -2.41
C GLY A 329 58.74 8.35 -3.74
N CYS A 330 59.02 7.04 -3.81
CA CYS A 330 59.53 6.40 -5.02
C CYS A 330 58.53 6.34 -6.19
N GLY A 331 57.24 6.55 -5.93
CA GLY A 331 56.17 6.57 -6.93
C GLY A 331 55.78 5.21 -7.52
N ALA A 332 56.20 4.09 -6.91
CA ALA A 332 55.84 2.75 -7.38
C ALA A 332 54.33 2.48 -7.27
N CYS A 333 53.72 2.83 -6.12
CA CYS A 333 52.29 2.68 -5.89
C CYS A 333 51.42 3.53 -6.83
N ILE A 334 51.90 4.70 -7.26
CA ILE A 334 51.20 5.59 -8.19
C ILE A 334 50.97 4.88 -9.53
N LYS A 335 52.03 4.26 -10.06
CA LYS A 335 51.97 3.55 -11.35
C LYS A 335 51.08 2.32 -11.33
N GLU A 336 50.97 1.67 -10.18
CA GLU A 336 50.22 0.42 -10.05
C GLU A 336 48.76 0.63 -9.65
N CYS A 337 48.36 1.84 -9.23
CA CYS A 337 47.01 2.15 -8.82
C CYS A 337 46.03 2.05 -10.00
N PRO A 338 45.03 1.15 -9.97
CA PRO A 338 44.11 0.95 -11.09
C PRO A 338 43.06 2.07 -11.25
N VAL A 339 42.95 2.95 -10.26
CA VAL A 339 41.97 4.05 -10.22
C VAL A 339 42.64 5.42 -10.11
N ASP A 340 43.97 5.48 -10.31
CA ASP A 340 44.77 6.72 -10.37
C ASP A 340 44.57 7.68 -9.19
N CYS A 341 44.28 7.17 -7.98
CA CYS A 341 43.97 7.98 -6.80
C CYS A 341 45.18 8.26 -5.87
N ILE A 342 46.41 8.10 -6.34
CA ILE A 342 47.62 8.27 -5.52
C ILE A 342 48.49 9.38 -6.11
N GLU A 343 48.80 10.38 -5.31
CA GLU A 343 49.64 11.53 -5.70
C GLU A 343 50.92 11.59 -4.88
N LEU A 344 51.93 12.30 -5.41
CA LEU A 344 53.20 12.55 -4.71
C LEU A 344 53.25 14.00 -4.24
N GLU A 345 53.22 14.22 -2.93
CA GLU A 345 53.50 15.54 -2.35
C GLU A 345 54.99 15.67 -2.01
N MET A 346 55.60 16.81 -2.34
CA MET A 346 57.00 17.08 -2.01
C MET A 346 57.10 17.98 -0.76
N PRO A 347 57.97 17.64 0.21
CA PRO A 347 58.95 16.53 0.23
C PRO A 347 58.48 15.29 1.02
N SER A 348 57.81 14.32 0.38
CA SER A 348 57.30 13.06 0.98
C SER A 348 56.20 13.27 2.05
N PRO A 349 55.24 12.34 2.23
CA PRO A 349 54.98 11.07 1.53
C PRO A 349 54.06 11.17 0.30
N VAL A 350 53.74 10.01 -0.31
CA VAL A 350 52.59 9.89 -1.23
C VAL A 350 51.29 10.06 -0.45
N HIS A 351 50.29 10.66 -1.08
CA HIS A 351 48.94 10.84 -0.54
C HIS A 351 47.95 10.00 -1.35
N ILE A 352 46.97 9.38 -0.68
CA ILE A 352 45.91 8.60 -1.32
C ILE A 352 44.63 9.43 -1.21
N GLU A 353 44.11 9.88 -2.35
CA GLU A 353 42.93 10.73 -2.42
C GLU A 353 41.62 9.94 -2.32
N ASP A 354 40.52 10.71 -2.24
CA ASP A 354 39.17 10.18 -2.38
C ASP A 354 39.02 9.40 -3.69
N GLY A 355 38.37 8.24 -3.64
CA GLY A 355 38.22 7.34 -4.80
C GLY A 355 39.04 6.06 -4.73
N CYS A 356 39.86 5.87 -3.68
CA CYS A 356 40.47 4.57 -3.39
C CYS A 356 39.40 3.47 -3.25
N VAL A 357 39.53 2.41 -4.03
CA VAL A 357 38.64 1.23 -3.98
C VAL A 357 39.18 0.11 -3.08
N TYR A 358 40.22 0.40 -2.30
CA TYR A 358 40.83 -0.50 -1.32
C TYR A 358 41.25 -1.87 -1.90
N CYS A 359 41.74 -1.89 -3.15
CA CYS A 359 42.14 -3.13 -3.84
C CYS A 359 43.44 -3.76 -3.30
N GLY A 360 44.20 -3.08 -2.43
CA GLY A 360 45.42 -3.61 -1.82
C GLY A 360 46.68 -3.60 -2.70
N LYS A 361 46.60 -3.23 -3.98
CA LYS A 361 47.74 -3.28 -4.91
C LYS A 361 48.92 -2.38 -4.53
N CYS A 362 48.63 -1.22 -3.94
CA CYS A 362 49.65 -0.30 -3.44
C CYS A 362 50.37 -0.83 -2.19
N VAL A 363 49.70 -1.63 -1.36
CA VAL A 363 50.30 -2.33 -0.20
C VAL A 363 51.29 -3.38 -0.69
N GLU A 364 50.87 -4.22 -1.64
CA GLU A 364 51.70 -5.28 -2.22
C GLU A 364 52.95 -4.73 -2.93
N THR A 365 52.80 -3.64 -3.69
CA THR A 365 53.88 -3.07 -4.51
C THR A 365 54.91 -2.31 -3.68
N CYS A 366 54.56 -1.82 -2.47
CA CYS A 366 55.43 -0.91 -1.72
C CYS A 366 56.67 -1.65 -1.16
N PRO A 367 57.88 -1.40 -1.69
CA PRO A 367 59.08 -2.12 -1.24
C PRO A 367 59.54 -1.69 0.16
N PHE A 368 59.03 -0.58 0.67
CA PHE A 368 59.33 -0.03 1.99
C PHE A 368 58.25 -0.33 3.03
N GLN A 369 57.19 -1.06 2.64
CA GLN A 369 56.05 -1.39 3.50
C GLN A 369 55.45 -0.15 4.21
N SER A 370 55.47 0.98 3.51
CA SER A 370 55.00 2.26 4.04
C SER A 370 53.50 2.46 3.89
N ILE A 371 52.78 1.53 3.26
CA ILE A 371 51.33 1.63 3.05
C ILE A 371 50.68 0.46 3.77
N SER A 372 49.74 0.74 4.66
CA SER A 372 48.95 -0.27 5.38
C SER A 372 47.47 -0.12 5.05
N LEU A 373 46.78 -1.25 4.91
CA LEU A 373 45.34 -1.31 4.65
C LEU A 373 44.70 -2.21 5.70
N LYS A 374 43.80 -1.64 6.49
CA LYS A 374 43.06 -2.32 7.56
C LYS A 374 41.62 -2.53 7.12
N GLU A 375 41.08 -3.70 7.44
CA GLU A 375 39.68 -4.04 7.22
C GLU A 375 39.03 -4.46 8.53
N GLU A 376 37.92 -3.81 8.86
CA GLU A 376 37.10 -4.06 10.03
C GLU A 376 35.71 -4.50 9.59
N SER A 377 35.29 -5.68 10.04
CA SER A 377 34.02 -6.28 9.59
C SER A 377 33.34 -7.07 10.70
N PHE A 378 32.01 -7.20 10.57
CA PHE A 378 31.21 -8.10 11.39
C PHE A 378 31.04 -9.43 10.68
N GLN A 379 31.25 -10.52 11.39
CA GLN A 379 31.01 -11.88 10.93
C GLN A 379 30.08 -12.61 11.90
N VAL A 380 29.18 -13.44 11.36
CA VAL A 380 28.28 -14.25 12.17
C VAL A 380 28.68 -15.71 12.07
N GLU A 381 29.20 -16.26 13.16
CA GLU A 381 29.67 -17.64 13.28
C GLU A 381 28.95 -18.33 14.43
N GLU A 382 28.32 -19.49 14.18
CA GLU A 382 27.65 -20.30 15.20
C GLU A 382 26.67 -19.53 16.13
N GLY A 383 26.01 -18.49 15.59
CA GLY A 383 25.07 -17.64 16.35
C GLY A 383 25.74 -16.55 17.19
N ARG A 384 27.03 -16.30 17.01
CA ARG A 384 27.78 -15.20 17.63
C ARG A 384 28.13 -14.15 16.60
N VAL A 385 28.11 -12.88 17.01
CA VAL A 385 28.55 -11.74 16.22
C VAL A 385 29.99 -11.42 16.61
N LEU A 386 30.91 -11.68 15.70
CA LEU A 386 32.33 -11.41 15.87
C LEU A 386 32.69 -10.13 15.11
N PHE A 387 33.40 -9.24 15.77
CA PHE A 387 34.06 -8.10 15.14
C PHE A 387 35.52 -8.47 14.88
N LYS A 388 35.95 -8.41 13.62
CA LYS A 388 37.31 -8.77 13.20
C LYS A 388 37.99 -7.57 12.56
N ARG A 389 39.19 -7.25 13.03
CA ARG A 389 40.15 -6.37 12.34
C ARG A 389 41.24 -7.24 11.75
N ARG A 390 41.53 -7.06 10.46
CA ARG A 390 42.62 -7.75 9.76
C ARG A 390 43.39 -6.78 8.87
N ASN A 391 44.66 -7.09 8.62
CA ASN A 391 45.45 -6.37 7.62
C ASN A 391 45.25 -7.01 6.24
N ILE A 392 45.05 -6.18 5.23
CA ILE A 392 45.07 -6.61 3.83
C ILE A 392 46.51 -6.48 3.36
N THR A 393 47.16 -7.61 3.13
CA THR A 393 48.59 -7.69 2.80
C THR A 393 48.90 -7.58 1.30
N GLY A 394 47.89 -7.58 0.44
CA GLY A 394 48.07 -7.40 -0.99
C GLY A 394 46.76 -7.38 -1.78
N THR A 395 46.84 -7.62 -3.08
CA THR A 395 45.65 -7.66 -3.93
C THR A 395 44.69 -8.78 -3.52
N SER A 396 43.39 -8.47 -3.54
CA SER A 396 42.37 -9.51 -3.42
C SER A 396 42.40 -10.40 -4.66
N SER A 397 42.40 -11.72 -4.45
CA SER A 397 42.20 -12.74 -5.48
C SER A 397 40.87 -13.45 -5.26
N GLY A 398 40.25 -13.94 -6.34
CA GLY A 398 38.98 -14.65 -6.23
C GLY A 398 38.29 -14.91 -7.57
N GLU A 399 37.02 -15.29 -7.49
CA GLU A 399 36.12 -15.39 -8.64
C GLU A 399 34.85 -14.56 -8.38
N VAL A 400 34.32 -13.92 -9.42
CA VAL A 400 33.05 -13.19 -9.35
C VAL A 400 31.93 -14.08 -9.85
N LEU A 401 31.12 -14.59 -8.93
CA LEU A 401 29.99 -15.46 -9.20
C LEU A 401 28.70 -14.65 -9.36
N ILE A 402 27.96 -14.89 -10.45
CA ILE A 402 26.68 -14.22 -10.72
C ILE A 402 25.54 -15.26 -10.71
N ASP A 403 24.64 -15.10 -9.73
CA ASP A 403 23.40 -15.86 -9.68
C ASP A 403 22.41 -15.32 -10.73
N ASN A 404 22.32 -16.02 -11.85
CA ASN A 404 21.41 -15.70 -12.95
C ASN A 404 19.92 -15.80 -12.59
N THR A 405 19.56 -16.47 -11.49
CA THR A 405 18.17 -16.54 -11.02
C THR A 405 17.79 -15.33 -10.20
N ALA A 406 18.73 -14.80 -9.40
CA ALA A 406 18.53 -13.60 -8.59
C ALA A 406 18.77 -12.29 -9.37
N CYS A 407 19.61 -12.33 -10.41
CA CYS A 407 20.02 -11.15 -11.18
C CYS A 407 18.84 -10.52 -11.96
N GLN A 408 18.59 -9.23 -11.71
CA GLN A 408 17.55 -8.45 -12.40
C GLN A 408 18.04 -7.76 -13.69
N LYS A 409 19.31 -7.98 -14.06
CA LYS A 409 19.90 -7.46 -15.31
C LYS A 409 19.80 -5.93 -15.43
N CYS A 410 19.87 -5.24 -14.30
CA CYS A 410 19.73 -3.78 -14.22
C CYS A 410 20.99 -3.01 -14.66
N GLY A 411 22.14 -3.67 -14.78
CA GLY A 411 23.41 -3.06 -15.21
C GLY A 411 24.08 -2.16 -14.17
N VAL A 412 23.61 -2.12 -12.92
CA VAL A 412 24.20 -1.24 -11.88
C VAL A 412 25.65 -1.63 -11.59
N CYS A 413 25.97 -2.92 -11.47
CA CYS A 413 27.35 -3.40 -11.26
C CYS A 413 28.28 -3.06 -12.44
N VAL A 414 27.76 -3.11 -13.68
CA VAL A 414 28.50 -2.71 -14.90
C VAL A 414 28.85 -1.23 -14.83
N ASN A 415 27.87 -0.37 -14.54
CA ASN A 415 28.07 1.08 -14.48
C ASN A 415 28.95 1.55 -13.31
N LYS A 416 29.16 0.70 -12.30
CA LYS A 416 29.92 1.02 -11.09
C LYS A 416 31.26 0.30 -11.01
N CYS A 417 31.59 -0.51 -12.01
CA CYS A 417 32.90 -1.16 -12.05
C CYS A 417 33.98 -0.10 -12.30
N PRO A 418 34.95 0.07 -11.39
CA PRO A 418 35.97 1.13 -11.52
C PRO A 418 36.99 0.87 -12.64
N VAL A 419 37.06 -0.37 -13.12
CA VAL A 419 38.02 -0.83 -14.13
C VAL A 419 37.34 -1.37 -15.39
N ASP A 420 36.04 -1.10 -15.55
CA ASP A 420 35.23 -1.54 -16.69
C ASP A 420 35.36 -3.04 -17.01
N ALA A 421 35.52 -3.88 -15.98
CA ALA A 421 35.66 -5.33 -16.09
C ALA A 421 34.33 -6.06 -16.26
N MET A 422 33.20 -5.37 -16.32
CA MET A 422 31.88 -6.00 -16.45
C MET A 422 31.14 -5.43 -17.65
N THR A 423 30.41 -6.28 -18.39
CA THR A 423 29.53 -5.88 -19.49
C THR A 423 28.15 -6.51 -19.35
N LEU A 424 27.12 -5.88 -19.93
CA LEU A 424 25.76 -6.42 -20.00
C LEU A 424 25.41 -6.68 -21.46
N GLU A 425 25.41 -7.95 -21.87
CA GLU A 425 25.11 -8.38 -23.23
C GLU A 425 24.03 -9.46 -23.23
N ASN A 426 23.04 -9.37 -24.13
CA ASN A 426 21.97 -10.36 -24.27
C ASN A 426 21.33 -10.75 -22.93
N ASP A 427 21.03 -9.77 -22.08
CA ASP A 427 20.44 -9.99 -20.76
C ASP A 427 21.31 -10.83 -19.79
N GLN A 428 22.62 -10.87 -20.00
CA GLN A 428 23.61 -11.51 -19.12
C GLN A 428 24.75 -10.56 -18.76
N VAL A 429 25.14 -10.59 -17.49
CA VAL A 429 26.31 -9.85 -17.02
C VAL A 429 27.53 -10.74 -17.21
N ILE A 430 28.53 -10.25 -17.94
CA ILE A 430 29.78 -10.95 -18.23
C ILE A 430 30.91 -10.23 -17.49
N VAL A 431 31.83 -10.99 -16.89
CA VAL A 431 32.99 -10.46 -16.18
C VAL A 431 34.25 -10.79 -16.99
N ASP A 432 35.08 -9.79 -17.22
CA ASP A 432 36.41 -9.86 -17.81
C ASP A 432 37.41 -10.11 -16.67
N GLU A 433 37.79 -11.38 -16.47
CA GLU A 433 38.68 -11.81 -15.40
C GLU A 433 40.08 -11.17 -15.48
N ASP A 434 40.54 -10.85 -16.69
CA ASP A 434 41.86 -10.23 -16.91
C ASP A 434 41.89 -8.77 -16.43
N LYS A 435 40.74 -8.09 -16.41
CA LYS A 435 40.60 -6.71 -15.92
C LYS A 435 40.12 -6.61 -14.49
N CYS A 436 39.45 -7.64 -13.98
CA CYS A 436 38.86 -7.60 -12.66
C CYS A 436 39.95 -7.49 -11.58
N ILE A 437 39.89 -6.43 -10.79
CA ILE A 437 40.80 -6.22 -9.65
C ILE A 437 40.24 -6.72 -8.32
N PHE A 438 39.14 -7.48 -8.37
CA PHE A 438 38.45 -8.08 -7.21
C PHE A 438 38.16 -7.11 -6.06
N CYS A 439 37.87 -5.84 -6.36
CA CYS A 439 37.62 -4.80 -5.36
C CYS A 439 36.33 -5.00 -4.54
N GLY A 440 35.37 -5.80 -5.05
CA GLY A 440 34.11 -6.11 -4.37
C GLY A 440 32.98 -5.10 -4.58
N GLU A 441 33.20 -4.01 -5.33
CA GLU A 441 32.19 -2.96 -5.54
C GLU A 441 30.91 -3.48 -6.23
N CYS A 442 31.04 -4.46 -7.12
CA CYS A 442 29.90 -5.07 -7.78
C CYS A 442 29.00 -5.89 -6.84
N GLN A 443 29.59 -6.50 -5.79
CA GLN A 443 28.86 -7.22 -4.75
C GLN A 443 28.14 -6.23 -3.82
N SER A 444 28.82 -5.16 -3.38
CA SER A 444 28.27 -4.18 -2.45
C SER A 444 27.08 -3.41 -3.04
N ILE A 445 27.11 -3.10 -4.34
CA ILE A 445 26.06 -2.32 -5.01
C ILE A 445 24.89 -3.17 -5.53
N CYS A 446 25.00 -4.51 -5.52
CA CYS A 446 23.97 -5.38 -6.10
C CYS A 446 22.72 -5.43 -5.21
N PRO A 447 21.58 -4.85 -5.62
CA PRO A 447 20.39 -4.76 -4.76
C PRO A 447 19.76 -6.12 -4.48
N THR A 448 19.95 -7.09 -5.36
CA THR A 448 19.44 -8.47 -5.18
C THR A 448 20.50 -9.43 -4.67
N ARG A 449 21.71 -8.94 -4.34
CA ARG A 449 22.85 -9.76 -3.89
C ARG A 449 23.16 -10.94 -4.83
N ALA A 450 22.88 -10.75 -6.12
CA ALA A 450 23.13 -11.74 -7.16
C ALA A 450 24.62 -11.89 -7.49
N VAL A 451 25.44 -10.89 -7.14
CA VAL A 451 26.90 -10.91 -7.34
C VAL A 451 27.56 -11.31 -6.02
N LYS A 452 28.41 -12.35 -6.06
CA LYS A 452 29.22 -12.79 -4.93
C LYS A 452 30.68 -12.87 -5.37
N LEU A 453 31.58 -12.37 -4.55
CA LEU A 453 33.01 -12.46 -4.71
C LEU A 453 33.49 -13.58 -3.78
N ASP A 454 33.98 -14.67 -4.35
CA ASP A 454 34.56 -15.77 -3.60
C ASP A 454 36.06 -15.53 -3.51
N HIS A 455 36.57 -15.21 -2.31
CA HIS A 455 37.99 -14.99 -2.10
C HIS A 455 38.70 -16.34 -2.04
N SER A 456 39.66 -16.55 -2.94
CA SER A 456 40.62 -17.64 -2.81
C SER A 456 41.68 -17.22 -1.79
N ASP A 457 41.47 -17.58 -0.53
CA ASP A 457 42.45 -17.43 0.57
C ASP A 457 43.68 -18.34 0.38
#